data_AF-A0A9Q1M2C2-F1
#
_entry.id   AF-A0A9Q1M2C2-F1
#
_cell.length_a   1.000
_cell.length_b   1.000
_cell.length_c   1.000
_cell.angle_alpha   90.00
_cell.angle_beta   90.00
_cell.angle_gamma   90.00
#
_symmetry.space_group_name_H-M   'P 1'
#
loop_
_entity.id
_entity.type
_entity.pdbx_description
1 polymer ?
#
loop_
_entity_poly.entity_id
_entity_poly.type
_entity_poly.pdbx_seq_one_letter_code
_entity_poly.pdbx_strand_id
1 'polypeptide(L)'
;MKEGGCKDSFIEWEKCIEEGEKNKEDIVEKCFEVTSALKKCMEAHSDYYASILQAEKAAQDDSEKEKEKEKVQENESNDTGPEKISSYDLQLLIYILRRISVAILRDKYHIMLENMVNLLLQLNIKPAISTVLQGV
;
A
#
# COMPACT_ATOMS: atom_id res chain seq x y z
N MET A 1 0.75 12.03 -4.51
CA MET A 1 1.90 11.80 -5.43
C MET A 1 1.67 12.29 -6.85
N LYS A 2 0.43 12.37 -7.37
CA LYS A 2 0.15 12.92 -8.72
C LYS A 2 0.27 14.45 -8.83
N GLU A 3 0.81 15.08 -7.79
CA GLU A 3 1.07 16.51 -7.63
C GLU A 3 2.44 16.67 -6.92
N GLY A 4 3.04 17.85 -7.03
CA GLY A 4 4.38 18.15 -6.50
C GLY A 4 5.52 17.87 -7.48
N GLY A 5 6.75 18.08 -7.01
CA GLY A 5 7.97 18.04 -7.84
C GLY A 5 8.31 16.67 -8.44
N CYS A 6 7.74 15.59 -7.90
CA CYS A 6 7.98 14.21 -8.34
C CYS A 6 6.84 13.60 -9.14
N LYS A 7 5.90 14.42 -9.63
CA LYS A 7 4.73 13.95 -10.40
C LYS A 7 5.12 13.08 -11.59
N ASP A 8 6.10 13.50 -12.38
CA ASP A 8 6.47 12.79 -13.61
C ASP A 8 7.11 11.43 -13.29
N SER A 9 8.03 11.40 -12.32
CA SER A 9 8.60 10.14 -11.81
C SER A 9 7.54 9.20 -11.25
N PHE A 10 6.49 9.73 -10.62
CA PHE A 10 5.38 8.93 -10.12
C PHE A 10 4.55 8.32 -11.26
N ILE A 11 4.30 9.08 -12.33
CA ILE A 11 3.59 8.58 -13.52
C ILE A 11 4.41 7.49 -14.24
N GLU A 12 5.74 7.65 -14.34
CA GLU A 12 6.62 6.63 -14.90
C GLU A 12 6.61 5.34 -14.08
N TRP A 13 6.64 5.47 -12.75
CA TRP A 13 6.47 4.34 -11.86
C TRP A 13 5.12 3.65 -12.07
N GLU A 14 3.99 4.37 -12.08
CA GLU A 14 2.65 3.80 -12.34
C GLU A 14 2.60 3.02 -13.66
N LYS A 15 3.13 3.61 -14.75
CA LYS A 15 3.19 2.93 -16.05
C LYS A 15 3.99 1.63 -16.00
N CYS A 16 5.13 1.62 -15.30
CA CYS A 16 5.91 0.40 -15.14
C CYS A 16 5.12 -0.69 -14.41
N ILE A 17 4.41 -0.33 -13.33
CA ILE A 17 3.55 -1.27 -12.60
C ILE A 17 2.46 -1.82 -13.52
N GLU A 18 1.76 -0.95 -14.25
CA GLU A 18 0.69 -1.34 -15.18
C GLU A 18 1.20 -2.29 -16.29
N GLU A 19 2.38 -2.00 -16.85
CA GLU A 19 3.02 -2.88 -17.84
C GLU A 19 3.42 -4.22 -17.24
N GLY A 20 4.02 -4.23 -16.04
CA GLY A 20 4.41 -5.45 -15.34
C GLY A 20 3.21 -6.34 -15.01
N GLU A 21 2.10 -5.76 -14.55
CA GLU A 21 0.85 -6.48 -14.29
C GLU A 21 0.25 -7.07 -15.57
N LYS A 22 0.20 -6.26 -16.64
CA LYS A 22 -0.34 -6.69 -17.94
C LYS A 22 0.46 -7.86 -18.53
N ASN A 23 1.78 -7.81 -18.40
CA ASN A 23 2.68 -8.81 -18.95
C ASN A 23 2.96 -9.97 -17.99
N LYS A 24 2.43 -9.92 -16.76
CA LYS A 24 2.70 -10.90 -15.68
C LYS A 24 4.19 -11.03 -15.36
N GLU A 25 4.92 -9.91 -15.40
CA GLU A 25 6.33 -9.84 -15.03
C GLU A 25 6.47 -9.70 -13.50
N ASP A 26 7.65 -10.00 -12.97
CA ASP A 26 7.98 -9.63 -11.59
C ASP A 26 8.16 -8.11 -11.51
N ILE A 27 7.14 -7.45 -10.98
CA ILE A 27 7.07 -5.99 -10.88
C ILE A 27 8.20 -5.43 -10.00
N VAL A 28 8.66 -6.18 -9.00
CA VAL A 28 9.72 -5.73 -8.08
C VAL A 28 11.03 -5.61 -8.85
N GLU A 29 11.39 -6.64 -9.63
CA GLU A 29 12.59 -6.62 -10.46
C GLU A 29 12.45 -5.63 -11.63
N LYS A 30 11.31 -5.68 -12.33
CA LYS A 30 11.01 -4.84 -13.50
C LYS A 30 11.07 -3.35 -13.19
N CYS A 31 10.46 -2.95 -12.09
CA CYS A 31 10.26 -1.55 -11.74
C CYS A 31 11.21 -1.03 -10.67
N PHE A 32 12.26 -1.80 -10.33
CA PHE A 32 13.24 -1.43 -9.30
C PHE A 32 13.85 -0.05 -9.56
N GLU A 33 14.37 0.17 -10.77
CA GLU A 33 15.06 1.42 -11.13
C GLU A 33 14.13 2.63 -11.09
N VAL A 34 12.92 2.52 -11.66
CA VAL A 34 11.94 3.63 -11.64
C VAL A 34 11.39 3.88 -10.23
N THR A 35 11.28 2.85 -9.39
CA THR A 35 10.92 2.98 -7.97
C THR A 35 12.04 3.70 -7.19
N SER A 36 13.31 3.34 -7.45
CA SER A 36 14.47 4.02 -6.86
C SER A 36 14.54 5.49 -7.27
N ALA A 37 14.29 5.79 -8.55
CA ALA A 37 14.26 7.15 -9.05
C ALA A 37 13.16 8.00 -8.39
N LEU A 38 11.95 7.44 -8.25
CA LEU A 38 10.84 8.09 -7.54
C LEU A 38 11.20 8.37 -6.07
N LYS A 39 11.75 7.39 -5.36
CA LYS A 39 12.17 7.55 -3.97
C LYS A 39 13.21 8.66 -3.81
N LYS A 40 14.26 8.65 -4.65
CA LYS A 40 15.30 9.69 -4.65
C LYS A 40 14.72 11.08 -4.91
N CYS A 41 13.77 11.19 -5.83
CA CYS A 41 13.06 12.44 -6.05
C CYS A 41 12.34 12.90 -4.78
N MET A 42 11.58 12.00 -4.13
CA MET A 42 10.85 12.34 -2.91
C MET A 42 11.77 12.76 -1.77
N GLU A 43 12.91 12.10 -1.60
CA GLU A 43 13.94 12.46 -0.61
C GLU A 43 14.53 13.86 -0.89
N ALA A 44 14.78 14.20 -2.16
CA ALA A 44 15.24 15.53 -2.56
C ALA A 44 14.19 16.63 -2.33
N HIS A 45 12.91 16.26 -2.32
CA HIS A 45 11.75 17.14 -2.05
C HIS A 45 11.09 16.80 -0.71
N SER A 46 11.90 16.46 0.29
CA SER A 46 11.42 15.94 1.58
C SER A 46 10.55 16.92 2.37
N ASP A 47 10.68 18.23 2.14
CA ASP A 47 9.80 19.24 2.72
C ASP A 47 8.33 19.04 2.32
N TYR A 48 8.09 18.67 1.06
CA TYR A 48 6.76 18.36 0.54
C TYR A 48 6.32 16.92 0.85
N TYR A 49 7.25 15.94 0.86
CA TYR A 49 6.92 14.51 1.02
C TYR A 49 7.18 13.94 2.43
N ALA A 50 7.49 14.78 3.42
CA ALA A 50 7.95 14.37 4.76
C ALA A 50 7.11 13.26 5.41
N SER A 51 5.78 13.41 5.43
CA SER A 51 4.88 12.44 6.09
C SER A 51 4.95 11.06 5.46
N ILE A 52 5.18 10.98 4.16
CA ILE A 52 5.20 9.71 3.43
C ILE A 52 6.55 9.04 3.63
N LEU A 53 7.65 9.80 3.57
CA LEU A 53 9.00 9.30 3.86
C LEU A 53 9.12 8.79 5.31
N GLN A 54 8.48 9.47 6.27
CA GLN A 54 8.44 9.02 7.66
C GLN A 54 7.65 7.71 7.82
N ALA A 55 6.50 7.59 7.16
CA ALA A 55 5.71 6.36 7.18
C ALA A 55 6.45 5.19 6.53
N GLU A 56 7.15 5.43 5.41
CA GLU A 56 7.99 4.41 4.75
C GLU A 56 9.12 3.94 5.68
N LYS A 57 9.83 4.88 6.32
CA LYS A 57 10.91 4.54 7.25
C LYS A 57 10.41 3.74 8.45
N ALA A 58 9.28 4.13 9.05
CA ALA A 58 8.70 3.41 10.18
C ALA A 58 8.32 1.96 9.78
N ALA A 59 7.74 1.77 8.60
CA ALA A 59 7.42 0.44 8.08
C ALA A 59 8.67 -0.41 7.82
N GLN A 60 9.75 0.20 7.33
CA GLN A 60 11.03 -0.48 7.14
C GLN A 60 11.62 -0.92 8.50
N ASP A 61 11.70 0.00 9.47
CA ASP A 61 12.24 -0.28 10.80
C ASP A 61 11.44 -1.39 11.52
N ASP A 62 10.12 -1.44 11.33
CA ASP A 62 9.28 -2.48 11.92
C ASP A 62 9.47 -3.85 11.23
N SER A 63 9.63 -3.88 9.91
CA SER A 63 9.96 -5.12 9.17
C SER A 63 11.33 -5.68 9.57
N GLU A 64 12.31 -4.83 9.84
CA GLU A 64 13.63 -5.26 10.33
C GLU A 64 13.54 -5.87 11.74
N LYS A 65 12.79 -5.24 12.65
CA LYS A 65 12.55 -5.79 14.01
C LYS A 65 11.78 -7.10 14.00
N GLU A 66 10.84 -7.28 13.08
CA GLU A 66 10.08 -8.53 12.94
C GLU A 66 10.97 -9.68 12.46
N LYS A 67 11.84 -9.42 11.46
CA LYS A 67 12.85 -10.39 11.00
C LYS A 67 13.82 -10.80 12.11
N GLU A 68 14.19 -9.87 12.99
CA GLU A 68 15.04 -10.17 14.15
C GLU A 68 14.32 -11.01 15.21
N LYS A 69 13.01 -10.80 15.42
CA LYS A 69 12.21 -11.58 16.38
C LYS A 69 11.91 -13.00 15.88
N GLU A 70 11.69 -13.18 14.59
CA GLU A 70 11.52 -14.51 13.98
C GLU A 70 12.79 -15.35 14.12
N LYS A 71 13.98 -14.72 14.00
CA LYS A 71 15.28 -15.39 14.16
C LYS A 71 15.57 -15.90 15.58
N VAL A 72 14.77 -15.47 16.58
CA VAL A 72 14.89 -15.88 18.00
C VAL A 72 13.86 -16.95 18.38
N GLN A 73 12.86 -17.24 17.52
CA GLN A 73 11.87 -18.30 17.74
C GLN A 73 12.19 -19.61 17.02
N GLU A 74 13.16 -19.62 16.10
CA GLU A 74 13.59 -20.84 15.38
C GLU A 74 14.50 -21.76 16.21
N ASN A 75 15.00 -21.30 17.37
CA ASN A 75 15.94 -22.03 18.22
C ASN A 75 15.30 -22.84 19.38
N GLU A 76 13.97 -22.96 19.46
CA GLU A 76 13.28 -23.84 20.44
C GLU A 76 12.13 -24.66 19.85
N SER A 77 12.37 -25.37 18.73
CA SER A 77 11.62 -26.59 18.41
C SER A 77 12.51 -27.56 17.64
N ASN A 78 12.89 -28.65 18.31
CA ASN A 78 13.65 -29.75 17.72
C ASN A 78 12.81 -30.54 16.70
N ASP A 79 13.48 -30.94 15.61
CA ASP A 79 13.23 -32.10 14.73
C ASP A 79 11.90 -32.08 13.94
N THR A 80 11.91 -31.67 12.67
CA THR A 80 12.21 -32.55 11.54
C THR A 80 12.84 -31.70 10.40
N GLY A 81 13.83 -32.27 9.69
CA GLY A 81 14.77 -31.59 8.77
C GLY A 81 14.20 -30.66 7.67
N PRO A 82 15.10 -30.00 6.89
CA PRO A 82 14.72 -28.91 5.99
C PRO A 82 13.87 -29.43 4.83
N GLU A 83 12.56 -29.39 4.98
CA GLU A 83 11.64 -29.53 3.87
C GLU A 83 11.72 -28.23 3.07
N LYS A 84 12.31 -28.33 1.87
CA LYS A 84 12.52 -27.19 0.99
C LYS A 84 11.17 -26.55 0.70
N ILE A 85 10.99 -25.32 1.20
CA ILE A 85 9.83 -24.48 0.85
C ILE A 85 9.85 -24.32 -0.67
N SER A 86 8.93 -25.02 -1.31
CA SER A 86 8.77 -25.05 -2.75
C SER A 86 8.41 -23.64 -3.23
N SER A 87 8.97 -23.20 -4.35
CA SER A 87 8.72 -21.87 -4.95
C SER A 87 7.24 -21.53 -5.14
N TYR A 88 6.34 -22.53 -5.15
CA TYR A 88 4.90 -22.35 -5.21
C TYR A 88 4.27 -21.85 -3.90
N ASP A 89 4.96 -22.02 -2.78
CA ASP A 89 4.47 -21.67 -1.43
C ASP A 89 4.62 -20.17 -1.14
N LEU A 90 5.71 -19.54 -1.62
CA LEU A 90 5.92 -18.11 -1.48
C LEU A 90 4.94 -17.28 -2.33
N GLN A 91 4.59 -17.76 -3.52
CA GLN A 91 3.58 -17.11 -4.37
C GLN A 91 2.19 -17.14 -3.74
N LEU A 92 1.84 -18.26 -3.10
CA LEU A 92 0.58 -18.39 -2.37
C LEU A 92 0.55 -17.46 -1.15
N LEU A 93 1.66 -17.36 -0.42
CA LEU A 93 1.79 -16.46 0.72
C LEU A 93 1.68 -14.99 0.28
N ILE A 94 2.37 -14.58 -0.80
CA ILE A 94 2.30 -13.23 -1.35
C ILE A 94 0.87 -12.91 -1.84
N TYR A 95 0.20 -13.85 -2.51
CA TYR A 95 -1.19 -13.66 -2.94
C TYR A 95 -2.13 -13.50 -1.74
N ILE A 96 -1.97 -14.32 -0.70
CA ILE A 96 -2.75 -14.24 0.53
C ILE A 96 -2.48 -12.91 1.24
N LEU A 97 -1.21 -12.51 1.39
CA LEU A 97 -0.83 -11.22 1.98
C LEU A 97 -1.39 -10.06 1.17
N ARG A 98 -1.31 -10.07 -0.16
CA ARG A 98 -1.90 -9.04 -1.03
C ARG A 98 -3.42 -8.97 -0.86
N ARG A 99 -4.11 -10.13 -0.76
CA ARG A 99 -5.54 -10.21 -0.51
C ARG A 99 -5.92 -9.69 0.88
N ILE A 100 -5.15 -10.03 1.90
CA ILE A 100 -5.34 -9.58 3.29
C ILE A 100 -5.06 -8.08 3.38
N SER A 101 -3.97 -7.57 2.81
CA SER A 101 -3.67 -6.14 2.76
C SER A 101 -4.76 -5.34 2.04
N VAL A 102 -5.28 -5.84 0.91
CA VAL A 102 -6.41 -5.20 0.21
C VAL A 102 -7.68 -5.23 1.05
N ALA A 103 -7.96 -6.32 1.78
CA ALA A 103 -9.10 -6.40 2.68
C ALA A 103 -8.95 -5.43 3.88
N ILE A 104 -7.79 -5.40 4.51
CA ILE A 104 -7.47 -4.48 5.61
C ILE A 104 -7.54 -3.02 5.15
N LEU A 105 -6.98 -2.70 3.98
CA LEU A 105 -7.09 -1.36 3.40
C LEU A 105 -8.54 -1.03 3.08
N ARG A 106 -9.29 -1.95 2.47
CA ARG A 106 -10.73 -1.77 2.21
C ARG A 106 -11.49 -1.49 3.50
N ASP A 107 -11.26 -2.23 4.57
CA ASP A 107 -11.93 -2.02 5.86
C ASP A 107 -11.51 -0.69 6.50
N LYS A 108 -10.23 -0.34 6.43
CA LYS A 108 -9.72 0.96 6.93
C LYS A 108 -10.31 2.15 6.14
N TYR A 109 -10.38 2.05 4.82
CA TYR A 109 -11.03 3.04 3.96
C TYR A 109 -12.55 3.01 4.09
N HIS A 110 -13.16 1.85 4.36
CA HIS A 110 -14.60 1.71 4.63
C HIS A 110 -14.96 2.39 5.94
N ILE A 111 -14.20 2.17 7.01
CA ILE A 111 -14.36 2.87 8.28
C ILE A 111 -14.15 4.37 8.08
N MET A 112 -13.15 4.79 7.28
CA MET A 112 -12.94 6.20 6.94
C MET A 112 -14.12 6.79 6.14
N LEU A 113 -14.66 6.05 5.17
CA LEU A 113 -15.82 6.43 4.37
C LEU A 113 -17.10 6.49 5.21
N GLU A 114 -17.34 5.52 6.09
CA GLU A 114 -18.45 5.54 7.04
C GLU A 114 -18.34 6.71 8.00
N ASN A 115 -17.13 6.99 8.52
CA ASN A 115 -16.88 8.15 9.36
C ASN A 115 -17.07 9.46 8.60
N MET A 116 -16.67 9.54 7.33
CA MET A 116 -16.96 10.71 6.47
C MET A 116 -18.45 10.84 6.17
N VAL A 117 -19.15 9.77 5.84
CA VAL A 117 -20.61 9.77 5.59
C VAL A 117 -21.36 10.18 6.86
N ASN A 118 -20.97 9.67 8.02
CA ASN A 118 -21.52 10.07 9.30
C ASN A 118 -21.19 11.52 9.64
N LEU A 119 -19.99 12.02 9.34
CA LEU A 119 -19.62 13.43 9.51
C LEU A 119 -20.46 14.33 8.57
N LEU A 120 -20.69 13.91 7.33
CA LEU A 120 -21.55 14.62 6.37
C LEU A 120 -23.03 14.62 6.82
N LEU A 121 -23.51 13.54 7.44
CA LEU A 121 -24.83 13.46 8.06
C LEU A 121 -24.94 14.38 9.29
N GLN A 122 -23.91 14.45 10.12
CA GLN A 122 -23.84 15.31 11.32
C GLN A 122 -23.75 16.81 10.97
N LEU A 123 -23.16 17.14 9.81
CA LEU A 123 -23.14 18.51 9.28
C LEU A 123 -24.49 18.95 8.67
N ASN A 124 -25.53 18.11 8.74
CA ASN A 124 -26.90 18.39 8.26
C ASN A 124 -26.94 18.96 6.83
N ILE A 125 -26.06 18.45 5.95
CA ILE A 125 -26.19 18.70 4.52
C ILE A 125 -27.35 17.82 4.03
N LYS A 126 -28.59 18.27 4.26
CA LYS A 126 -29.74 17.74 3.51
C LYS A 126 -29.37 17.82 2.03
N PRO A 127 -29.52 16.75 1.23
CA PRO A 127 -29.53 16.96 -0.21
C PRO A 127 -30.64 17.97 -0.47
N ALA A 128 -30.29 19.10 -1.07
CA ALA A 128 -31.22 20.09 -1.60
C ALA A 128 -31.93 19.49 -2.84
N ILE A 129 -32.57 18.34 -2.67
CA ILE A 129 -33.35 17.62 -3.67
C ILE A 129 -34.72 17.37 -3.05
N SER A 130 -35.46 18.45 -2.78
CA SER A 130 -36.90 18.35 -2.51
C SER A 130 -37.69 19.61 -2.91
N THR A 131 -37.10 20.54 -3.67
CA THR A 131 -37.83 21.73 -4.15
C THR A 131 -38.09 21.73 -5.65
N VAL A 132 -37.70 20.67 -6.38
CA VAL A 132 -38.02 20.51 -7.81
C VAL A 132 -39.24 19.60 -8.05
N LEU A 133 -39.69 18.84 -7.04
CA LEU A 133 -40.79 17.85 -7.19
C LEU A 133 -42.12 18.25 -6.53
N GLN A 134 -42.30 19.49 -6.07
CA GLN A 134 -43.61 20.01 -5.64
C GLN A 134 -44.07 21.21 -6.48
N GLY A 135 -43.64 21.29 -7.74
CA GLY A 135 -43.99 22.37 -8.66
C GLY A 135 -44.40 21.88 -10.06
N VAL A 136 -45.34 20.95 -10.13
CA VAL A 136 -46.30 20.77 -11.25
C VAL A 136 -47.65 20.44 -10.64
#